data_AF-A0A380NH22-F1
#
_entry.id   AF-A0A380NH22-F1
#
_cell.length_a   1.000
_cell.length_b   1.000
_cell.length_c   1.000
_cell.angle_alpha   90.00
_cell.angle_beta   90.00
_cell.angle_gamma   90.00
#
_symmetry.space_group_name_H-M   'P 1'
#
loop_
_entity.id
_entity.type
_entity.pdbx_description
1 polymer ?
#
loop_
_entity_poly.entity_id
_entity_poly.type
_entity_poly.pdbx_seq_one_letter_code
_entity_poly.pdbx_strand_id
1 'polypeptide(L)'
;MYSYAAGDYALAEADQSVAVGFGAVVSAGEKDAGVSGVAIGTGSYTTAMDGVALGSYSVADRAYGMHGYDPSTKGLYIGDEEIWVGSAGAVSVGGVISAEAENGNEETAIITRQITNVAAGSEDTDAVNVAQLKKVVSLTDANKEAIASNKSAIEANSLAIADTKAELKQDVASVNNRVSKLDNRMDKVGASAAALAALHPLQFNADDKFTVAAGFGNYKGEQAVALGGFYQANEDLLFSLGGTLGDEKMVNAGVSVRFGEKGEAVRVNDPESVRQLNSEVQDLRAKNANLETTVADQQSRLAAQDAELQAQRKVIEQLVAKVGL
;
A
#
# COMPACT_ATOMS: atom_id res chain seq x y z
N MET A 1 24.36 39.10 -74.98
CA MET A 1 23.23 39.27 -74.04
C MET A 1 22.97 40.77 -73.93
N TYR A 2 21.72 41.20 -73.72
CA TYR A 2 21.39 42.62 -73.66
C TYR A 2 21.02 43.00 -72.23
N SER A 3 21.62 44.06 -71.70
CA SER A 3 21.21 44.72 -70.46
C SER A 3 20.43 46.00 -70.78
N TYR A 4 19.64 46.49 -69.82
CA TYR A 4 18.83 47.69 -69.96
C TYR A 4 19.11 48.66 -68.81
N ALA A 5 19.56 49.87 -69.15
CA ALA A 5 19.76 50.96 -68.21
C ALA A 5 18.95 52.19 -68.65
N ALA A 6 18.14 52.75 -67.74
CA ALA A 6 17.34 53.95 -68.00
C ALA A 6 17.34 54.88 -66.79
N GLY A 7 17.91 56.08 -66.97
CA GLY A 7 18.09 57.09 -65.93
C GLY A 7 19.50 57.67 -65.98
N ASP A 8 19.67 58.89 -65.50
CA ASP A 8 21.00 59.48 -65.37
C ASP A 8 21.81 58.69 -64.33
N TYR A 9 23.07 58.37 -64.65
CA TYR A 9 23.93 57.45 -63.89
C TYR A 9 23.38 56.03 -63.65
N ALA A 10 22.35 55.58 -64.38
CA ALA A 10 21.90 54.20 -64.30
C ALA A 10 22.92 53.25 -64.92
N LEU A 11 23.21 52.14 -64.26
CA LEU A 11 24.27 51.21 -64.65
C LEU A 11 23.82 49.75 -64.56
N ALA A 12 23.78 49.08 -65.71
CA ALA A 12 23.39 47.67 -65.85
C ALA A 12 24.63 46.85 -66.28
N GLU A 13 25.53 46.59 -65.31
CA GLU A 13 26.83 45.94 -65.55
C GLU A 13 26.73 44.43 -65.77
N ALA A 14 25.78 43.76 -65.12
CA ALA A 14 25.59 42.33 -65.26
C ALA A 14 24.86 41.98 -66.58
N ASP A 15 25.14 40.81 -67.14
CA ASP A 15 24.40 40.30 -68.30
C ASP A 15 22.91 40.13 -67.97
N GLN A 16 22.02 40.52 -68.89
CA GLN A 16 20.55 40.45 -68.73
C GLN A 16 19.97 41.29 -67.57
N SER A 17 20.71 42.28 -67.07
CA SER A 17 20.26 43.15 -65.98
C SER A 17 19.32 44.29 -66.41
N VAL A 18 18.52 44.77 -65.46
CA VAL A 18 17.60 45.91 -65.61
C VAL A 18 17.88 46.93 -64.51
N ALA A 19 18.36 48.12 -64.88
CA ALA A 19 18.57 49.26 -63.99
C ALA A 19 17.69 50.44 -64.41
N VAL A 20 16.75 50.87 -63.56
CA VAL A 20 15.81 51.96 -63.87
C VAL A 20 15.75 52.96 -62.72
N GLY A 21 16.14 54.20 -62.97
CA GLY A 21 16.14 55.30 -62.00
C GLY A 21 17.49 56.02 -61.94
N PHE A 22 17.50 57.23 -61.36
CA PHE A 22 18.74 57.99 -61.17
C PHE A 22 19.71 57.21 -60.28
N GLY A 23 20.92 56.92 -60.78
CA GLY A 23 21.93 56.16 -60.05
C GLY A 23 21.51 54.73 -59.66
N ALA A 24 20.54 54.12 -60.35
CA ALA A 24 20.19 52.72 -60.13
C ALA A 24 21.29 51.81 -60.70
N VAL A 25 21.72 50.80 -59.95
CA VAL A 25 22.84 49.94 -60.35
C VAL A 25 22.50 48.46 -60.15
N VAL A 26 22.80 47.66 -61.17
CA VAL A 26 22.94 46.20 -61.05
C VAL A 26 24.40 45.88 -61.33
N SER A 27 25.14 45.49 -60.30
CA SER A 27 26.58 45.22 -60.39
C SER A 27 26.83 43.80 -60.92
N ALA A 28 27.86 43.62 -61.73
CA ALA A 28 28.24 42.32 -62.31
C ALA A 28 28.85 41.33 -61.30
N GLY A 29 29.12 41.74 -60.06
CA GLY A 29 29.78 40.87 -59.07
C GLY A 29 31.14 40.33 -59.54
N GLU A 30 31.59 39.20 -58.97
CA GLU A 30 32.74 38.46 -59.51
C GLU A 30 32.39 37.89 -60.88
N LYS A 31 33.22 38.21 -61.89
CA LYS A 31 33.02 38.09 -63.35
C LYS A 31 32.58 36.74 -63.95
N ASP A 32 32.24 35.73 -63.16
CA ASP A 32 31.78 34.41 -63.62
C ASP A 32 30.45 33.94 -62.97
N ALA A 33 29.80 34.77 -62.14
CA ALA A 33 28.46 34.50 -61.62
C ALA A 33 27.41 34.90 -62.66
N GLY A 34 27.09 33.99 -63.58
CA GLY A 34 26.07 34.24 -64.61
C GLY A 34 24.71 34.65 -64.02
N VAL A 35 24.02 35.56 -64.73
CA VAL A 35 22.57 35.85 -64.72
C VAL A 35 22.07 37.09 -63.92
N SER A 36 21.27 37.88 -64.66
CA SER A 36 20.24 38.90 -64.37
C SER A 36 20.06 39.44 -62.94
N GLY A 37 19.89 40.75 -62.82
CA GLY A 37 19.39 41.40 -61.60
C GLY A 37 18.51 42.60 -61.95
N VAL A 38 17.67 43.02 -61.01
CA VAL A 38 16.71 44.12 -61.22
C VAL A 38 16.90 45.19 -60.15
N ALA A 39 17.28 46.40 -60.55
CA ALA A 39 17.30 47.58 -59.69
C ALA A 39 16.34 48.64 -60.22
N ILE A 40 15.24 48.89 -59.50
CA ILE A 40 14.23 49.88 -59.87
C ILE A 40 14.06 50.90 -58.74
N GLY A 41 14.37 52.16 -59.03
CA GLY A 41 14.27 53.30 -58.12
C GLY A 41 15.59 54.06 -57.98
N THR A 42 15.49 55.34 -57.61
CA THR A 42 16.67 56.20 -57.40
C THR A 42 17.63 55.58 -56.39
N GLY A 43 18.90 55.40 -56.78
CA GLY A 43 19.94 54.80 -55.94
C GLY A 43 19.67 53.36 -55.52
N SER A 44 18.77 52.63 -56.20
CA SER A 44 18.57 51.20 -55.95
C SER A 44 19.79 50.41 -56.41
N TYR A 45 20.15 49.36 -55.68
CA TYR A 45 21.41 48.64 -55.86
C TYR A 45 21.20 47.13 -55.75
N THR A 46 21.58 46.37 -56.77
CA THR A 46 21.51 44.90 -56.76
C THR A 46 22.90 44.31 -57.00
N THR A 47 23.34 43.44 -56.08
CA THR A 47 24.61 42.69 -56.17
C THR A 47 24.40 41.19 -56.17
N ALA A 48 23.28 40.72 -55.63
CA ALA A 48 22.94 39.30 -55.67
C ALA A 48 22.47 38.91 -57.08
N MET A 49 23.02 37.81 -57.59
CA MET A 49 22.49 37.11 -58.78
C MET A 49 21.00 36.80 -58.59
N ASP A 50 20.18 37.10 -59.61
CA ASP A 50 18.71 37.03 -59.59
C ASP A 50 18.03 37.89 -58.51
N GLY A 51 18.76 38.82 -57.90
CA GLY A 51 18.23 39.74 -56.90
C GLY A 51 17.33 40.83 -57.50
N VAL A 52 16.39 41.32 -56.68
CA VAL A 52 15.46 42.40 -57.07
C VAL A 52 15.42 43.49 -56.02
N ALA A 53 16.01 44.65 -56.30
CA ALA A 53 15.86 45.87 -55.51
C ALA A 53 14.69 46.73 -56.04
N LEU A 54 13.64 46.88 -55.24
CA LEU A 54 12.41 47.59 -55.61
C LEU A 54 12.14 48.81 -54.71
N GLY A 55 12.33 49.99 -55.28
CA GLY A 55 12.10 51.29 -54.65
C GLY A 55 13.42 52.03 -54.40
N SER A 56 13.33 53.36 -54.20
CA SER A 56 14.49 54.23 -53.97
C SER A 56 15.37 53.68 -52.84
N TYR A 57 16.67 53.57 -53.11
CA TYR A 57 17.67 53.10 -52.14
C TYR A 57 17.44 51.68 -51.60
N SER A 58 16.68 50.85 -52.31
CA SER A 58 16.58 49.44 -51.96
C SER A 58 17.85 48.72 -52.37
N VAL A 59 18.29 47.78 -51.54
CA VAL A 59 19.52 47.01 -51.75
C VAL A 59 19.19 45.51 -51.73
N ALA A 60 19.49 44.81 -52.82
CA ALA A 60 19.33 43.37 -52.96
C ALA A 60 20.70 42.69 -53.02
N ASP A 61 21.18 42.25 -51.86
CA ASP A 61 22.54 41.72 -51.63
C ASP A 61 22.56 40.27 -51.11
N ARG A 62 21.40 39.69 -50.78
CA ARG A 62 21.29 38.29 -50.37
C ARG A 62 21.24 37.37 -51.58
N ALA A 63 22.31 36.61 -51.79
CA ALA A 63 22.47 35.65 -52.88
C ALA A 63 21.61 34.39 -52.72
N TYR A 64 21.57 33.56 -53.77
CA TYR A 64 21.02 32.21 -53.72
C TYR A 64 21.78 31.34 -52.69
N GLY A 65 21.14 30.28 -52.20
CA GLY A 65 21.71 29.33 -51.24
C GLY A 65 21.78 29.85 -49.80
N MET A 66 21.32 31.07 -49.54
CA MET A 66 21.32 31.64 -48.19
C MET A 66 20.20 31.02 -47.35
N HIS A 67 20.56 30.49 -46.18
CA HIS A 67 19.62 29.90 -45.23
C HIS A 67 18.80 30.97 -44.51
N GLY A 68 17.51 30.70 -44.32
CA GLY A 68 16.58 31.52 -43.54
C GLY A 68 16.78 31.37 -42.03
N TYR A 69 16.11 32.23 -41.26
CA TYR A 69 16.09 32.16 -39.79
C TYR A 69 15.09 31.10 -39.31
N ASP A 70 15.54 30.20 -38.45
CA ASP A 70 14.75 29.17 -37.79
C ASP A 70 14.46 29.56 -36.33
N PRO A 71 13.19 29.84 -35.97
CA PRO A 71 12.81 30.20 -34.60
C PRO A 71 13.03 29.09 -33.56
N SER A 72 13.10 27.83 -33.96
CA SER A 72 13.27 26.70 -33.04
C SER A 72 14.70 26.62 -32.49
N THR A 73 15.67 26.92 -33.34
CA THR A 73 17.10 26.96 -33.02
C THR A 73 17.59 28.36 -32.67
N LYS A 74 16.79 29.40 -32.96
CA LYS A 74 17.13 30.82 -32.80
C LYS A 74 18.35 31.22 -33.63
N GLY A 75 18.49 30.65 -34.82
CA GLY A 75 19.66 30.84 -35.68
C GLY A 75 19.30 30.65 -37.15
N LEU A 76 20.32 30.49 -37.99
CA LEU A 76 20.12 30.05 -39.37
C LEU A 76 19.63 28.60 -39.37
N TYR A 77 18.74 28.25 -40.30
CA TYR A 77 18.32 26.89 -40.54
C TYR A 77 19.52 26.01 -40.95
N ILE A 78 19.68 24.81 -40.39
CA ILE A 78 20.82 23.89 -40.62
C ILE A 78 20.32 22.53 -41.16
N GLY A 79 19.28 22.53 -41.98
CA GLY A 79 18.79 21.32 -42.65
C GLY A 79 18.80 21.44 -44.16
N ASP A 80 18.22 20.43 -44.81
CA ASP A 80 18.20 20.27 -46.26
C ASP A 80 16.82 20.60 -46.88
N GLU A 81 15.87 21.12 -46.10
CA GLU A 81 14.56 21.54 -46.64
C GLU A 81 14.70 22.81 -47.50
N GLU A 82 14.43 22.67 -48.80
CA GLU A 82 14.57 23.74 -49.79
C GLU A 82 13.74 24.99 -49.47
N ILE A 83 12.60 24.86 -48.78
CA ILE A 83 11.73 26.01 -48.45
C ILE A 83 12.40 27.02 -47.51
N TRP A 84 13.44 26.61 -46.77
CA TRP A 84 14.20 27.46 -45.86
C TRP A 84 15.50 28.01 -46.48
N VAL A 85 15.80 27.66 -47.72
CA VAL A 85 17.02 28.06 -48.44
C VAL A 85 16.64 28.81 -49.71
N GLY A 86 17.09 30.05 -49.86
CA GLY A 86 16.73 30.87 -51.03
C GLY A 86 17.23 30.21 -52.33
N SER A 87 16.32 29.87 -53.25
CA SER A 87 16.69 29.30 -54.56
C SER A 87 17.17 30.33 -55.59
N ALA A 88 16.97 31.62 -55.30
CA ALA A 88 17.39 32.76 -56.11
C ALA A 88 17.77 33.94 -55.19
N GLY A 89 18.32 35.01 -55.77
CA GLY A 89 18.58 36.26 -55.05
C GLY A 89 17.33 36.85 -54.41
N ALA A 90 17.48 37.52 -53.28
CA ALA A 90 16.34 38.06 -52.54
C ALA A 90 15.68 39.25 -53.27
N VAL A 91 14.36 39.36 -53.09
CA VAL A 91 13.62 40.60 -53.35
C VAL A 91 13.75 41.51 -52.13
N SER A 92 14.21 42.74 -52.35
CA SER A 92 14.37 43.75 -51.31
C SER A 92 13.58 45.00 -51.63
N VAL A 93 12.78 45.45 -50.65
CA VAL A 93 12.01 46.70 -50.71
C VAL A 93 12.59 47.79 -49.80
N GLY A 94 13.80 47.58 -49.29
CA GLY A 94 14.49 48.42 -48.33
C GLY A 94 15.99 48.26 -48.49
N GLY A 95 16.76 48.94 -47.65
CA GLY A 95 18.21 48.91 -47.79
C GLY A 95 18.89 49.68 -46.68
N VAL A 96 20.22 49.60 -46.67
CA VAL A 96 21.06 50.44 -45.83
C VAL A 96 21.72 51.45 -46.74
N ILE A 97 21.56 52.74 -46.44
CA ILE A 97 22.32 53.81 -47.07
C ILE A 97 23.43 54.19 -46.11
N SER A 98 24.66 54.24 -46.61
CA SER A 98 25.78 54.85 -45.92
C SER A 98 26.09 56.21 -46.55
N ALA A 99 26.26 57.24 -45.73
CA ALA A 99 26.78 58.54 -46.15
C ALA A 99 27.91 58.96 -45.22
N GLU A 100 28.94 59.62 -45.75
CA GLU A 100 29.95 60.27 -44.91
C GLU A 100 29.32 61.50 -44.25
N ALA A 101 29.30 61.51 -42.92
CA ALA A 101 28.90 62.66 -42.14
C ALA A 101 29.98 63.76 -42.18
N GLU A 102 29.61 65.00 -41.87
CA GLU A 102 30.54 66.15 -41.86
C GLU A 102 31.77 65.96 -40.95
N ASN A 103 31.69 65.04 -39.99
CA ASN A 103 32.78 64.69 -39.06
C ASN A 103 33.70 63.57 -39.57
N GLY A 104 33.49 63.07 -40.80
CA GLY A 104 34.27 61.99 -41.41
C GLY A 104 33.87 60.58 -40.99
N ASN A 105 32.80 60.40 -40.21
CA ASN A 105 32.27 59.07 -39.89
C ASN A 105 31.23 58.62 -40.92
N GLU A 106 31.13 57.32 -41.15
CA GLU A 106 29.99 56.76 -41.90
C GLU A 106 28.73 56.75 -41.03
N GLU A 107 27.69 57.43 -41.51
CA GLU A 107 26.35 57.36 -40.94
C GLU A 107 25.49 56.43 -41.80
N THR A 108 24.97 55.38 -41.18
CA THR A 108 24.10 54.40 -41.83
C THR A 108 22.64 54.65 -41.47
N ALA A 109 21.78 54.76 -42.48
CA ALA A 109 20.33 54.80 -42.31
C ALA A 109 19.69 53.53 -42.88
N ILE A 110 18.82 52.88 -42.09
CA ILE A 110 18.04 51.72 -42.55
C ILE A 110 16.70 52.21 -43.11
N ILE A 111 16.44 51.86 -44.36
CA ILE A 111 15.16 52.09 -45.01
C ILE A 111 14.33 50.81 -44.95
N THR A 112 13.17 50.91 -44.31
CA THR A 112 12.14 49.86 -44.34
C THR A 112 10.86 50.40 -44.97
N ARG A 113 10.05 49.50 -45.55
CA ARG A 113 8.78 49.83 -46.19
C ARG A 113 7.69 48.87 -45.71
N GLN A 114 6.48 49.40 -45.58
CA GLN A 114 5.29 48.56 -45.42
C GLN A 114 4.91 47.97 -46.79
N ILE A 115 4.64 46.68 -46.81
CA ILE A 115 4.01 46.01 -47.95
C ILE A 115 2.54 45.83 -47.58
N THR A 116 1.64 46.56 -48.24
CA THR A 116 0.21 46.61 -47.92
C THR A 116 -0.62 45.80 -48.91
N ASN A 117 -1.84 45.43 -48.51
CA ASN A 117 -2.76 44.60 -49.32
C ASN A 117 -2.24 43.19 -49.63
N VAL A 118 -1.40 42.64 -48.75
CA VAL A 118 -0.96 41.23 -48.82
C VAL A 118 -2.12 40.33 -48.38
N ALA A 119 -2.67 39.57 -49.32
CA ALA A 119 -3.65 38.52 -49.03
C ALA A 119 -3.04 37.46 -48.09
N ALA A 120 -3.88 36.68 -47.40
CA ALA A 120 -3.37 35.62 -46.53
C ALA A 120 -2.62 34.58 -47.37
N GLY A 121 -1.41 34.21 -46.94
CA GLY A 121 -0.65 33.15 -47.59
C GLY A 121 -1.36 31.80 -47.46
N SER A 122 -1.33 31.02 -48.54
CA SER A 122 -1.93 29.69 -48.66
C SER A 122 -0.90 28.56 -48.67
N GLU A 123 0.27 28.81 -49.25
CA GLU A 123 1.38 27.85 -49.34
C GLU A 123 2.54 28.27 -48.41
N ASP A 124 3.47 27.34 -48.13
CA ASP A 124 4.59 27.58 -47.17
C ASP A 124 5.53 28.72 -47.59
N THR A 125 5.57 29.05 -48.88
CA THR A 125 6.41 30.13 -49.44
C THR A 125 5.69 31.47 -49.61
N ASP A 126 4.40 31.54 -49.27
CA ASP A 126 3.65 32.79 -49.36
C ASP A 126 3.99 33.73 -48.19
N ALA A 127 3.91 35.05 -48.44
CA ALA A 127 4.05 36.03 -47.38
C ALA A 127 2.89 35.93 -46.37
N VAL A 128 3.22 35.82 -45.07
CA VAL A 128 2.23 35.85 -43.99
C VAL A 128 1.82 37.29 -43.69
N ASN A 129 0.51 37.55 -43.65
CA ASN A 129 -0.01 38.87 -43.30
C ASN A 129 -0.27 39.03 -41.78
N VAL A 130 -0.48 40.27 -41.34
CA VAL A 130 -0.71 40.59 -39.92
C VAL A 130 -2.01 39.95 -39.36
N ALA A 131 -3.00 39.66 -40.20
CA ALA A 131 -4.24 39.02 -39.77
C ALA A 131 -4.02 37.54 -39.40
N GLN A 132 -3.21 36.81 -40.18
CA GLN A 132 -2.79 35.44 -39.85
C GLN A 132 -2.01 35.42 -38.53
N LEU A 133 -1.05 36.34 -38.34
CA LEU A 133 -0.28 36.43 -37.09
C LEU A 133 -1.17 36.75 -35.88
N LYS A 134 -2.10 37.70 -36.00
CA LYS A 134 -3.06 38.02 -34.92
C LYS A 134 -3.95 36.83 -34.56
N LYS A 135 -4.31 35.99 -35.54
CA LYS A 135 -5.07 34.76 -35.27
C LYS A 135 -4.27 33.77 -34.44
N VAL A 136 -2.98 33.59 -34.73
CA VAL A 136 -2.06 32.76 -33.92
C VAL A 136 -1.92 33.31 -32.50
N VAL A 137 -1.77 34.63 -32.33
CA VAL A 137 -1.72 35.27 -31.01
C VAL A 137 -3.01 34.98 -30.22
N SER A 138 -4.18 35.13 -30.83
CA SER A 138 -5.47 34.83 -30.19
C SER A 138 -5.59 33.36 -29.75
N LEU A 139 -5.11 32.40 -30.56
CA LEU A 139 -5.07 30.99 -30.18
C LEU A 139 -4.10 30.74 -29.01
N THR A 140 -2.97 31.45 -29.00
CA THR A 140 -1.97 31.35 -27.94
C THR A 140 -2.50 31.90 -26.62
N ASP A 141 -3.22 33.02 -26.65
CA ASP A 141 -3.85 33.60 -25.47
C ASP A 141 -4.94 32.67 -24.90
N ALA A 142 -5.77 32.07 -25.75
CA ALA A 142 -6.75 31.07 -25.32
C ALA A 142 -6.09 29.85 -24.67
N ASN A 143 -4.98 29.36 -25.23
CA ASN A 143 -4.20 28.26 -24.64
C ASN A 143 -3.61 28.66 -23.27
N LYS A 144 -3.12 29.90 -23.13
CA LYS A 144 -2.59 30.42 -21.87
C LYS A 144 -3.67 30.44 -20.77
N GLU A 145 -4.89 30.86 -21.10
CA GLU A 145 -6.01 30.85 -20.17
C GLU A 145 -6.41 29.41 -19.77
N ALA A 146 -6.48 28.49 -20.72
CA ALA A 146 -6.79 27.09 -20.45
C ALA A 146 -5.74 26.43 -19.53
N ILE A 147 -4.46 26.70 -19.75
CA ILE A 147 -3.37 26.22 -18.90
C ILE A 147 -3.49 26.79 -17.48
N ALA A 148 -3.82 28.07 -17.33
CA ALA A 148 -4.03 28.69 -16.02
C ALA A 148 -5.21 28.05 -15.27
N SER A 149 -6.33 27.78 -15.96
CA SER A 149 -7.49 27.08 -15.39
C SER A 149 -7.13 25.67 -14.93
N ASN A 150 -6.44 24.90 -15.77
CA ASN A 150 -5.98 23.55 -15.42
C ASN A 150 -5.04 23.55 -14.21
N LYS A 151 -4.13 24.53 -14.12
CA LYS A 151 -3.24 24.69 -12.97
C LYS A 151 -4.04 24.84 -11.67
N SER A 152 -5.02 25.75 -11.64
CA SER A 152 -5.88 25.96 -10.47
C SER A 152 -6.68 24.70 -10.09
N ALA A 153 -7.18 23.95 -11.08
CA ALA A 153 -7.90 22.71 -10.83
C ALA A 153 -6.99 21.61 -10.21
N ILE A 154 -5.75 21.51 -10.67
CA ILE A 154 -4.76 20.57 -10.11
C ILE A 154 -4.41 20.94 -8.67
N GLU A 155 -4.22 22.22 -8.37
CA GLU A 155 -3.97 22.71 -7.02
C GLU A 155 -5.15 22.38 -6.07
N ALA A 156 -6.38 22.61 -6.52
CA ALA A 156 -7.58 22.26 -5.75
C ALA A 156 -7.70 20.74 -5.49
N ASN A 157 -7.45 19.92 -6.51
CA ASN A 157 -7.46 18.46 -6.37
C ASN A 157 -6.37 17.96 -5.42
N SER A 158 -5.18 18.59 -5.44
CA SER A 158 -4.10 18.25 -4.53
C SER A 158 -4.46 18.50 -3.06
N LEU A 159 -5.17 19.60 -2.77
CA LEU A 159 -5.67 19.91 -1.44
C LEU A 159 -6.75 18.89 -1.00
N ALA A 160 -7.73 18.62 -1.86
CA ALA A 160 -8.79 17.65 -1.56
C ALA A 160 -8.22 16.24 -1.27
N ILE A 161 -7.22 15.79 -2.04
CA ILE A 161 -6.54 14.51 -1.79
C ILE A 161 -5.80 14.52 -0.44
N ALA A 162 -5.18 15.64 -0.07
CA ALA A 162 -4.51 15.76 1.22
C ALA A 162 -5.49 15.66 2.40
N ASP A 163 -6.67 16.29 2.28
CA ASP A 163 -7.74 16.25 3.27
C ASP A 163 -8.32 14.84 3.41
N THR A 164 -8.71 14.20 2.30
CA THR A 164 -9.20 12.80 2.30
C THR A 164 -8.17 11.84 2.88
N LYS A 165 -6.87 12.07 2.62
CA LYS A 165 -5.79 11.27 3.22
C LYS A 165 -5.70 11.46 4.73
N ALA A 166 -5.96 12.67 5.24
CA ALA A 166 -5.97 12.95 6.67
C ALA A 166 -7.17 12.27 7.35
N GLU A 167 -8.36 12.38 6.75
CA GLU A 167 -9.58 11.71 7.23
C GLU A 167 -9.40 10.18 7.27
N LEU A 168 -8.92 9.57 6.18
CA LEU A 168 -8.69 8.13 6.12
C LEU A 168 -7.71 7.64 7.20
N LYS A 169 -6.67 8.43 7.52
CA LYS A 169 -5.75 8.11 8.62
C LYS A 169 -6.46 8.08 9.97
N GLN A 170 -7.39 9.00 10.22
CA GLN A 170 -8.18 9.04 11.46
C GLN A 170 -9.13 7.86 11.53
N ASP A 171 -9.80 7.52 10.43
CA ASP A 171 -10.71 6.37 10.35
C ASP A 171 -9.97 5.06 10.61
N VAL A 172 -8.81 4.85 9.98
CA VAL A 172 -7.97 3.67 10.22
C VAL A 172 -7.52 3.59 11.68
N ALA A 173 -7.15 4.71 12.31
CA ALA A 173 -6.80 4.73 13.72
C ALA A 173 -7.99 4.37 14.63
N SER A 174 -9.19 4.87 14.31
CA SER A 174 -10.43 4.54 15.01
C SER A 174 -10.77 3.04 14.90
N VAL A 175 -10.66 2.48 13.70
CA VAL A 175 -10.86 1.05 13.44
C VAL A 175 -9.86 0.22 14.22
N ASN A 176 -8.57 0.54 14.17
CA ASN A 176 -7.54 -0.17 14.93
C ASN A 176 -7.85 -0.17 16.43
N ASN A 177 -8.25 0.96 17.01
CA ASN A 177 -8.65 1.04 18.41
C ASN A 177 -9.87 0.15 18.73
N ARG A 178 -10.86 0.10 17.84
CA ARG A 178 -12.03 -0.77 18.01
C ARG A 178 -11.68 -2.25 17.89
N VAL A 179 -10.81 -2.61 16.96
CA VAL A 179 -10.31 -3.98 16.78
C VAL A 179 -9.53 -4.42 18.01
N SER A 180 -8.60 -3.59 18.52
CA SER A 180 -7.87 -3.90 19.75
C SER A 180 -8.80 -4.05 20.96
N LYS A 181 -9.85 -3.22 21.08
CA LYS A 181 -10.87 -3.38 22.12
C LYS A 181 -11.62 -4.70 21.96
N LEU A 182 -11.96 -5.10 20.74
CA LEU A 182 -12.64 -6.37 20.48
C LEU A 182 -11.75 -7.57 20.83
N ASP A 183 -10.47 -7.53 20.46
CA ASP A 183 -9.49 -8.59 20.76
C ASP A 183 -9.38 -8.81 22.28
N ASN A 184 -9.19 -7.73 23.04
CA ASN A 184 -9.18 -7.79 24.52
C ASN A 184 -10.49 -8.34 25.10
N ARG A 185 -11.64 -7.95 24.55
CA ARG A 185 -12.95 -8.46 25.01
C ARG A 185 -13.11 -9.94 24.69
N MET A 186 -12.64 -10.39 23.53
CA MET A 186 -12.67 -11.79 23.13
C MET A 186 -11.82 -12.65 24.06
N ASP A 187 -10.65 -12.17 24.47
CA ASP A 187 -9.79 -12.92 25.40
C ASP A 187 -10.46 -13.09 26.77
N LYS A 188 -11.11 -12.03 27.28
CA LYS A 188 -11.93 -12.06 28.50
C LYS A 188 -13.11 -13.02 28.42
N VAL A 189 -13.80 -13.04 27.29
CA VAL A 189 -14.92 -13.97 27.04
C VAL A 189 -14.41 -15.40 26.98
N GLY A 190 -13.28 -15.65 26.33
CA GLY A 190 -12.65 -16.97 26.28
C GLY A 190 -12.28 -17.50 27.67
N ALA A 191 -11.64 -16.67 28.50
CA ALA A 191 -11.31 -17.02 29.88
C ALA A 191 -12.57 -17.28 30.72
N SER A 192 -13.59 -16.43 30.58
CA SER A 192 -14.89 -16.60 31.26
C SER A 192 -15.58 -17.91 30.89
N ALA A 193 -15.60 -18.25 29.59
CA ALA A 193 -16.16 -19.51 29.12
C ALA A 193 -15.41 -20.73 29.69
N ALA A 194 -14.07 -20.67 29.72
CA ALA A 194 -13.25 -21.72 30.34
C ALA A 194 -13.52 -21.86 31.85
N ALA A 195 -13.69 -20.74 32.56
CA ALA A 195 -14.00 -20.73 33.99
C ALA A 195 -15.36 -21.37 34.28
N LEU A 196 -16.39 -21.04 33.48
CA LEU A 196 -17.71 -21.65 33.59
C LEU A 196 -17.69 -23.15 33.28
N ALA A 197 -16.88 -23.57 32.30
CA ALA A 197 -16.73 -24.98 31.93
C ALA A 197 -16.09 -25.82 33.04
N ALA A 198 -15.29 -25.21 33.91
CA ALA A 198 -14.70 -25.88 35.08
C ALA A 198 -15.69 -26.10 36.24
N LEU A 199 -16.92 -25.56 36.15
CA LEU A 199 -17.94 -25.73 37.19
C LEU A 199 -18.61 -27.10 37.07
N HIS A 200 -18.40 -27.94 38.08
CA HIS A 200 -19.04 -29.24 38.20
C HIS A 200 -19.58 -29.48 39.61
N PRO A 201 -20.74 -30.14 39.75
CA PRO A 201 -21.24 -30.53 41.06
C PRO A 201 -20.47 -31.73 41.63
N LEU A 202 -20.56 -31.93 42.94
CA LEU A 202 -20.13 -33.16 43.58
C LEU A 202 -21.10 -34.31 43.25
N GLN A 203 -20.70 -35.55 43.57
CA GLN A 203 -21.57 -36.71 43.40
C GLN A 203 -22.84 -36.56 44.25
N PHE A 204 -23.94 -37.19 43.80
CA PHE A 204 -25.23 -37.11 44.48
C PHE A 204 -25.17 -37.64 45.91
N ASN A 205 -25.71 -36.85 46.85
CA ASN A 205 -26.03 -37.24 48.21
C ASN A 205 -27.51 -36.93 48.49
N ALA A 206 -28.25 -37.89 49.07
CA ALA A 206 -29.67 -37.73 49.35
C ALA A 206 -29.96 -36.69 50.45
N ASP A 207 -29.02 -36.53 51.39
CA ASP A 207 -29.13 -35.58 52.50
C ASP A 207 -28.64 -34.17 52.11
N ASP A 208 -27.72 -34.06 51.14
CA ASP A 208 -27.10 -32.81 50.69
C ASP A 208 -27.30 -32.60 49.17
N LYS A 209 -28.40 -31.93 48.80
CA LYS A 209 -28.80 -31.75 47.39
C LYS A 209 -28.24 -30.50 46.69
N PHE A 210 -27.60 -29.60 47.44
CA PHE A 210 -27.08 -28.34 46.91
C PHE A 210 -25.56 -28.36 46.87
N THR A 211 -24.96 -27.90 45.78
CA THR A 211 -23.50 -27.75 45.64
C THR A 211 -23.17 -26.36 45.13
N VAL A 212 -22.15 -25.74 45.72
CA VAL A 212 -21.52 -24.53 45.18
C VAL A 212 -20.16 -24.93 44.62
N ALA A 213 -19.84 -24.47 43.42
CA ALA A 213 -18.54 -24.66 42.80
C ALA A 213 -17.91 -23.31 42.42
N ALA A 214 -16.59 -23.29 42.39
CA ALA A 214 -15.81 -22.20 41.83
C ALA A 214 -14.94 -22.76 40.70
N GLY A 215 -14.88 -22.04 39.59
CA GLY A 215 -14.10 -22.40 38.41
C GLY A 215 -13.12 -21.30 38.08
N PHE A 216 -11.96 -21.66 37.54
CA PHE A 216 -10.96 -20.73 37.06
C PHE A 216 -10.67 -21.04 35.59
N GLY A 217 -10.59 -20.00 34.78
CA GLY A 217 -10.33 -20.11 33.34
C GLY A 217 -9.25 -19.15 32.90
N ASN A 218 -8.41 -19.60 31.99
CA ASN A 218 -7.39 -18.77 31.35
C ASN A 218 -7.50 -18.92 29.84
N TYR A 219 -7.38 -17.81 29.11
CA TYR A 219 -7.31 -17.80 27.66
C TYR A 219 -6.44 -16.64 27.18
N LYS A 220 -5.41 -16.94 26.38
CA LYS A 220 -4.44 -15.97 25.85
C LYS A 220 -3.87 -14.98 26.89
N GLY A 221 -3.70 -15.41 28.14
CA GLY A 221 -3.14 -14.59 29.22
C GLY A 221 -4.16 -13.85 30.07
N GLU A 222 -5.42 -13.74 29.62
CA GLU A 222 -6.52 -13.22 30.44
C GLU A 222 -7.10 -14.31 31.35
N GLN A 223 -7.57 -13.92 32.53
CA GLN A 223 -8.05 -14.83 33.57
C GLN A 223 -9.46 -14.47 34.00
N ALA A 224 -10.28 -15.48 34.27
CA ALA A 224 -11.62 -15.29 34.81
C ALA A 224 -11.90 -16.31 35.90
N VAL A 225 -12.76 -15.91 36.85
CA VAL A 225 -13.28 -16.79 37.90
C VAL A 225 -14.78 -16.92 37.70
N ALA A 226 -15.29 -18.13 37.83
CA ALA A 226 -16.72 -18.42 37.79
C ALA A 226 -17.19 -18.96 39.14
N LEU A 227 -18.43 -18.64 39.50
CA LEU A 227 -19.13 -19.24 40.63
C LEU A 227 -20.41 -19.88 40.10
N GLY A 228 -20.71 -21.08 40.59
CA GLY A 228 -21.90 -21.83 40.19
C GLY A 228 -22.61 -22.46 41.37
N GLY A 229 -23.94 -22.50 41.28
CA GLY A 229 -24.82 -23.25 42.16
C GLY A 229 -25.47 -24.40 41.40
N PHE A 230 -25.57 -25.55 42.04
CA PHE A 230 -26.11 -26.77 41.50
C PHE A 230 -27.14 -27.35 42.47
N TYR A 231 -28.28 -27.79 41.97
CA TYR A 231 -29.32 -28.46 42.76
C TYR A 231 -29.66 -29.81 42.14
N GLN A 232 -29.36 -30.90 42.85
CA GLN A 232 -29.67 -32.27 42.43
C GLN A 232 -30.96 -32.72 43.11
N ALA A 233 -32.08 -32.67 42.37
CA ALA A 233 -33.39 -33.04 42.92
C ALA A 233 -33.42 -34.53 43.34
N ASN A 234 -32.76 -35.38 42.55
CA ASN A 234 -32.53 -36.81 42.76
C ASN A 234 -31.26 -37.25 41.99
N GLU A 235 -30.92 -38.54 42.02
CA GLU A 235 -29.76 -39.11 41.31
C GLU A 235 -29.76 -38.85 39.80
N ASP A 236 -30.93 -38.56 39.21
CA ASP A 236 -31.12 -38.51 37.77
C ASP A 236 -31.45 -37.10 37.25
N LEU A 237 -31.62 -36.09 38.11
CA LEU A 237 -32.04 -34.74 37.72
C LEU A 237 -31.22 -33.67 38.44
N LEU A 238 -30.48 -32.89 37.65
CA LEU A 238 -29.62 -31.79 38.10
C LEU A 238 -30.03 -30.47 37.44
N PHE A 239 -30.15 -29.42 38.24
CA PHE A 239 -30.24 -28.02 37.80
C PHE A 239 -28.92 -27.31 38.07
N SER A 240 -28.48 -26.44 37.17
CA SER A 240 -27.24 -25.66 37.30
C SER A 240 -27.47 -24.19 36.96
N LEU A 241 -26.81 -23.31 37.70
CA LEU A 241 -26.73 -21.86 37.45
C LEU A 241 -25.30 -21.40 37.70
N GLY A 242 -24.69 -20.66 36.78
CA GLY A 242 -23.32 -20.17 36.92
C GLY A 242 -23.16 -18.75 36.40
N GLY A 243 -22.17 -18.04 36.93
CA GLY A 243 -21.79 -16.71 36.44
C GLY A 243 -20.30 -16.42 36.63
N THR A 244 -19.76 -15.53 35.81
CA THR A 244 -18.35 -15.12 35.88
C THR A 244 -18.16 -13.76 36.56
N LEU A 245 -17.03 -13.65 37.24
CA LEU A 245 -16.51 -12.44 37.86
C LEU A 245 -15.40 -11.90 36.96
N GLY A 246 -15.49 -10.63 36.59
CA GLY A 246 -14.58 -9.95 35.68
C GLY A 246 -15.25 -8.75 35.00
N ASP A 247 -14.52 -8.10 34.09
CA ASP A 247 -15.04 -6.97 33.31
C ASP A 247 -16.14 -7.41 32.32
N GLU A 248 -15.96 -8.56 31.66
CA GLU A 248 -16.97 -9.18 30.80
C GLU A 248 -17.70 -10.26 31.59
N LYS A 249 -18.92 -9.94 32.02
CA LYS A 249 -19.74 -10.82 32.86
C LYS A 249 -20.55 -11.78 31.99
N MET A 250 -20.48 -13.07 32.30
CA MET A 250 -21.26 -14.12 31.67
C MET A 250 -22.16 -14.80 32.70
N VAL A 251 -23.28 -15.34 32.25
CA VAL A 251 -24.22 -16.14 33.04
C VAL A 251 -24.66 -17.36 32.23
N ASN A 252 -24.77 -18.52 32.85
CA ASN A 252 -25.33 -19.73 32.25
C ASN A 252 -26.36 -20.40 33.20
N ALA A 253 -27.27 -21.17 32.62
CA ALA A 253 -28.22 -22.00 33.35
C ALA A 253 -28.48 -23.30 32.56
N GLY A 254 -28.79 -24.40 33.23
CA GLY A 254 -28.95 -25.69 32.59
C GLY A 254 -29.71 -26.73 33.42
N VAL A 255 -30.17 -27.78 32.74
CA VAL A 255 -30.81 -28.97 33.32
C VAL A 255 -30.15 -30.20 32.71
N SER A 256 -29.78 -31.18 33.55
CA SER A 256 -29.21 -32.46 33.10
C SER A 256 -30.07 -33.60 33.62
N VAL A 257 -30.30 -34.60 32.75
CA VAL A 257 -31.05 -35.81 33.07
C VAL A 257 -30.21 -37.04 32.79
N ARG A 258 -30.17 -38.00 33.72
CA ARG A 258 -29.44 -39.27 33.59
C ARG A 258 -30.39 -40.40 33.19
N PHE A 259 -29.93 -41.31 32.31
CA PHE A 259 -30.67 -42.48 31.85
C PHE A 259 -29.74 -43.72 31.81
N GLY A 260 -30.23 -44.93 32.13
CA GLY A 260 -29.48 -46.20 32.07
C GLY A 260 -29.70 -47.15 33.26
N GLU A 261 -29.25 -48.41 33.16
CA GLU A 261 -29.29 -49.39 34.26
C GLU A 261 -28.38 -48.96 35.42
N LYS A 262 -28.97 -48.87 36.61
CA LYS A 262 -28.29 -48.51 37.86
C LYS A 262 -27.57 -49.75 38.39
N GLY A 263 -26.35 -50.00 37.95
CA GLY A 263 -25.51 -51.05 38.55
C GLY A 263 -25.36 -50.81 40.06
N GLU A 264 -25.26 -51.89 40.85
CA GLU A 264 -24.94 -51.83 42.29
C GLU A 264 -23.59 -51.13 42.48
N ALA A 265 -23.62 -49.81 42.56
CA ALA A 265 -22.47 -49.04 42.98
C ALA A 265 -22.22 -49.41 44.44
N VAL A 266 -21.08 -50.03 44.73
CA VAL A 266 -20.58 -50.14 46.10
C VAL A 266 -20.42 -48.71 46.61
N ARG A 267 -21.42 -48.25 47.37
CA ARG A 267 -21.44 -46.92 47.98
C ARG A 267 -20.45 -46.93 49.13
N VAL A 268 -19.27 -46.36 48.90
CA VAL A 268 -18.18 -46.32 49.89
C VAL A 268 -18.57 -45.56 51.19
N ASN A 269 -19.71 -44.85 51.21
CA ASN A 269 -20.20 -44.08 52.34
C ASN A 269 -21.66 -44.38 52.76
N ASP A 270 -22.24 -45.52 52.38
CA ASP A 270 -23.58 -45.88 52.88
C ASP A 270 -23.47 -46.28 54.36
N PRO A 271 -24.14 -45.58 55.30
CA PRO A 271 -24.11 -45.91 56.72
C PRO A 271 -24.49 -47.37 57.00
N GLU A 272 -25.32 -47.99 56.17
CA GLU A 272 -25.66 -49.41 56.30
C GLU A 272 -24.48 -50.32 55.97
N SER A 273 -23.76 -50.04 54.88
CA SER A 273 -22.57 -50.80 54.50
C SER A 273 -21.43 -50.68 55.54
N VAL A 274 -21.26 -49.50 56.15
CA VAL A 274 -20.29 -49.28 57.26
C VAL A 274 -20.72 -50.03 58.53
N ARG A 275 -22.02 -50.08 58.84
CA ARG A 275 -22.55 -50.89 59.95
C ARG A 275 -22.33 -52.38 59.71
N GLN A 276 -22.52 -52.84 58.48
CA GLN A 276 -22.32 -54.24 58.09
C GLN A 276 -20.84 -54.62 58.20
N LEU A 277 -19.93 -53.76 57.74
CA LEU A 277 -18.49 -53.95 57.88
C LEU A 277 -18.04 -53.97 59.34
N ASN A 278 -18.57 -53.07 60.18
CA ASN A 278 -18.28 -53.08 61.62
C ASN A 278 -18.80 -54.34 62.32
N SER A 279 -19.95 -54.88 61.89
CA SER A 279 -20.45 -56.17 62.37
C SER A 279 -19.52 -57.32 61.96
N GLU A 280 -19.05 -57.33 60.72
CA GLU A 280 -18.14 -58.37 60.22
C GLU A 280 -16.78 -58.33 60.94
N VAL A 281 -16.26 -57.13 61.25
CA VAL A 281 -15.05 -56.95 62.06
C VAL A 281 -15.25 -57.46 63.50
N GLN A 282 -16.42 -57.28 64.11
CA GLN A 282 -16.72 -57.86 65.43
C GLN A 282 -16.75 -59.39 65.39
N ASP A 283 -17.39 -59.97 64.38
CA ASP A 283 -17.44 -61.43 64.19
C ASP A 283 -16.05 -62.03 63.96
N LEU A 284 -15.19 -61.35 63.18
CA LEU A 284 -13.80 -61.76 62.98
C LEU A 284 -12.98 -61.70 64.27
N ARG A 285 -13.17 -60.66 65.09
CA ARG A 285 -12.53 -60.57 66.41
C ARG A 285 -12.97 -61.69 67.34
N ALA A 286 -14.27 -62.03 67.35
CA ALA A 286 -14.79 -63.15 68.13
C ALA A 286 -14.22 -64.50 67.66
N LYS A 287 -14.10 -64.71 66.34
CA LYS A 287 -13.44 -65.90 65.78
C LYS A 287 -11.97 -65.98 66.17
N ASN A 288 -11.23 -64.87 66.13
CA ASN A 288 -9.83 -64.83 66.55
C ASN A 288 -9.65 -65.17 68.04
N ALA A 289 -10.51 -64.66 68.93
CA ALA A 289 -10.46 -65.00 70.36
C ALA A 289 -10.72 -66.50 70.63
N ASN A 290 -11.65 -67.11 69.88
CA ASN A 290 -11.90 -68.56 69.95
C ASN A 290 -10.72 -69.39 69.41
N LEU A 291 -10.07 -68.90 68.34
CA LEU A 291 -8.83 -69.49 67.81
C LEU A 291 -7.70 -69.44 68.84
N GLU A 292 -7.49 -68.31 69.50
CA GLU A 292 -6.51 -68.17 70.59
C GLU A 292 -6.78 -69.16 71.73
N THR A 293 -8.06 -69.31 72.12
CA THR A 293 -8.47 -70.27 73.16
C THR A 293 -8.19 -71.72 72.74
N THR A 294 -8.45 -72.06 71.47
CA THR A 294 -8.19 -73.40 70.92
C THR A 294 -6.68 -73.70 70.87
N VAL A 295 -5.86 -72.72 70.48
CA VAL A 295 -4.39 -72.85 70.47
C VAL A 295 -3.86 -73.05 71.89
N ALA A 296 -4.40 -72.32 72.88
CA ALA A 296 -4.03 -72.50 74.29
C ALA A 296 -4.42 -73.90 74.82
N ASP A 297 -5.59 -74.42 74.47
CA ASP A 297 -6.00 -75.79 74.84
C ASP A 297 -5.09 -76.84 74.18
N GLN A 298 -4.71 -76.65 72.92
CA GLN A 298 -3.77 -77.53 72.22
C GLN A 298 -2.38 -77.53 72.88
N GLN A 299 -1.88 -76.36 73.30
CA GLN A 299 -0.62 -76.27 74.05
C GLN A 299 -0.68 -77.00 75.40
N SER A 300 -1.81 -76.89 76.11
CA SER A 300 -2.04 -77.62 77.37
C SER A 300 -2.05 -79.14 77.15
N ARG A 301 -2.71 -79.62 76.09
CA ARG A 301 -2.72 -81.05 75.72
C ARG A 301 -1.33 -81.56 75.33
N LEU A 302 -0.54 -80.77 74.60
CA LEU A 302 0.84 -81.12 74.27
C LEU A 302 1.72 -81.21 75.52
N ALA A 303 1.59 -80.26 76.46
CA ALA A 303 2.31 -80.31 77.73
C ALA A 303 1.93 -81.55 78.58
N ALA A 304 0.66 -81.95 78.55
CA ALA A 304 0.19 -83.18 79.20
C ALA A 304 0.77 -84.44 78.53
N GLN A 305 0.85 -84.49 77.21
CA GLN A 305 1.49 -85.58 76.47
C GLN A 305 2.99 -85.67 76.76
N ASP A 306 3.69 -84.54 76.85
CA ASP A 306 5.11 -84.52 77.23
C ASP A 306 5.34 -85.07 78.64
N ALA A 307 4.47 -84.73 79.59
CA ALA A 307 4.51 -85.29 80.95
C ALA A 307 4.24 -86.81 80.96
N GLU A 308 3.31 -87.29 80.14
CA GLU A 308 3.03 -88.72 79.99
C GLU A 308 4.20 -89.48 79.34
N LEU A 309 4.83 -88.91 78.30
CA LEU A 309 6.03 -89.45 77.67
C LEU A 309 7.20 -89.53 78.66
N GLN A 310 7.37 -88.53 79.53
CA GLN A 310 8.38 -88.58 80.60
C GLN A 310 8.08 -89.68 81.63
N ALA A 311 6.80 -89.88 81.98
CA ALA A 311 6.41 -90.97 82.87
C ALA A 311 6.65 -92.35 82.21
N GLN A 312 6.32 -92.51 80.92
CA GLN A 312 6.61 -93.73 80.16
C GLN A 312 8.12 -93.98 80.06
N ARG A 313 8.95 -92.95 79.84
CA ARG A 313 10.42 -93.06 79.88
C ARG A 313 10.92 -93.57 81.24
N LYS A 314 10.41 -93.06 82.35
CA LYS A 314 10.75 -93.55 83.70
C LYS A 314 10.36 -95.02 83.90
N VAL A 315 9.21 -95.45 83.38
CA VAL A 315 8.76 -96.85 83.46
C VAL A 315 9.65 -97.74 82.59
N ILE A 316 10.07 -97.28 81.41
CA ILE A 316 11.04 -97.99 80.56
C ILE A 316 12.39 -98.11 81.27
N GLU A 317 12.92 -97.04 81.87
CA GLU A 317 14.16 -97.09 82.66
C GLU A 317 14.07 -98.11 83.83
N GLN A 318 12.92 -98.18 84.50
CA GLN A 318 12.66 -99.16 85.56
C GLN A 318 12.52 -100.60 85.04
N LEU A 319 12.00 -100.80 83.82
CA LEU A 319 11.96 -102.10 83.15
C LEU A 319 13.35 -102.53 82.67
N VAL A 320 14.13 -101.62 82.07
CA VAL A 320 15.53 -101.89 81.66
C VAL A 320 16.38 -102.31 82.86
N ALA A 321 16.23 -101.64 84.01
CA ALA A 321 16.90 -102.02 85.26
C ALA A 321 16.47 -103.41 85.82
N LYS A 322 15.33 -103.95 85.40
CA LYS A 322 14.81 -105.26 85.83
C LYS A 322 15.15 -106.42 84.89
N VAL A 323 15.57 -106.16 83.64
CA VAL A 323 15.83 -107.20 82.62
C VAL A 323 17.33 -107.39 82.32
N GLY A 324 18.25 -106.61 82.91
CA GLY A 324 19.68 -106.93 82.91
C GLY A 324 20.36 -106.82 81.56
N LEU A 325 20.32 -105.63 80.97
CA LEU A 325 21.26 -105.13 79.97
C LEU A 325 21.72 -103.73 80.38
#